data_AF-A0A0D3G9S2-F1
#
_entry.id   AF-A0A0D3G9S2-F1
#
_cell.length_a   1.000
_cell.length_b   1.000
_cell.length_c   1.000
_cell.angle_alpha   90.00
_cell.angle_beta   90.00
_cell.angle_gamma   90.00
#
_symmetry.space_group_name_H-M   'P 1'
#
loop_
_entity.id
_entity.type
_entity.pdbx_description
1 polymer ?
#
loop_
_entity_poly.entity_id
_entity_poly.type
_entity_poly.pdbx_seq_one_letter_code
_entity_poly.pdbx_strand_id
1 'polypeptide(L)'
;MARGKFKGKPTGERSFSSEEQIAAGTSAGRPKTFKKKQSEKEVYDRRQESDEEYDRSQESDEEESDNFQKNKHKGTEGLIEIENPNLVKPKNIKAKDIDIGRTSDLSRREREELEKQKSHERHMKLQEQGKTEQARKDLERLTLIRQQRAEAAKKREEEKAAKDERKAEARK
;
A
#
# COMPACT_ATOMS: atom_id res chain seq x y z
N MET A 1 43.08 -20.11 -33.93
CA MET A 1 41.91 -19.57 -33.19
C MET A 1 42.35 -18.33 -32.41
N ALA A 2 42.00 -17.14 -32.87
CA ALA A 2 42.43 -15.88 -32.24
C ALA A 2 41.65 -15.64 -30.94
N ARG A 3 42.33 -15.65 -29.78
CA ARG A 3 41.72 -15.31 -28.49
C ARG A 3 41.71 -13.79 -28.33
N GLY A 4 40.52 -13.20 -28.45
CA GLY A 4 40.30 -11.77 -28.22
C GLY A 4 40.66 -11.37 -26.78
N LYS A 5 41.50 -10.35 -26.63
CA LYS A 5 41.88 -9.78 -25.33
C LYS A 5 40.72 -8.92 -24.80
N PHE A 6 39.84 -9.49 -24.01
CA PHE A 6 38.80 -8.74 -23.28
C PHE A 6 39.45 -7.99 -22.11
N LYS A 7 39.64 -6.67 -22.25
CA LYS A 7 40.02 -5.80 -21.12
C LYS A 7 38.75 -5.48 -20.33
N GLY A 8 38.49 -6.22 -19.26
CA GLY A 8 37.45 -5.85 -18.30
C GLY A 8 37.77 -4.48 -17.71
N LYS A 9 36.88 -3.50 -17.90
CA LYS A 9 37.01 -2.22 -17.20
C LYS A 9 36.86 -2.48 -15.69
N PRO A 10 37.61 -1.77 -14.82
CA PRO A 10 37.39 -1.88 -13.39
C PRO A 10 35.95 -1.43 -13.12
N THR A 11 35.11 -2.36 -12.69
CA THR A 11 33.78 -2.06 -12.15
C THR A 11 34.01 -1.14 -10.96
N GLY A 12 33.62 0.13 -11.10
CA GLY A 12 33.81 1.15 -10.09
C GLY A 12 33.35 0.69 -8.71
N GLU A 13 34.13 0.99 -7.68
CA GLU A 13 33.78 0.70 -6.30
C GLU A 13 32.40 1.28 -5.98
N ARG A 14 31.55 0.44 -5.38
CA ARG A 14 30.23 0.86 -4.92
C ARG A 14 30.39 1.63 -3.61
N SER A 15 30.36 2.95 -3.68
CA SER A 15 30.26 3.81 -2.50
C SER A 15 28.82 3.74 -1.94
N PHE A 16 28.66 3.28 -0.70
CA PHE A 16 27.41 3.41 0.04
C PHE A 16 27.37 4.78 0.73
N SER A 17 26.19 5.43 0.75
CA SER A 17 26.00 6.67 1.51
C SER A 17 26.27 6.41 2.99
N SER A 18 27.03 7.30 3.63
CA SER A 18 27.22 7.25 5.08
C SER A 18 25.94 7.63 5.82
N GLU A 19 25.81 7.22 7.08
CA GLU A 19 24.60 7.47 7.89
C GLU A 19 24.30 8.96 8.06
N GLU A 20 25.35 9.80 8.17
CA GLU A 20 25.23 11.26 8.13
C GLU A 20 24.70 11.79 6.79
N GLN A 21 25.06 11.16 5.66
CA GLN A 21 24.57 11.56 4.33
C GLN A 21 23.12 11.16 4.07
N ILE A 22 22.67 10.06 4.69
CA ILE A 22 21.26 9.67 4.67
C ILE A 22 20.44 10.66 5.51
N ALA A 23 20.93 11.02 6.69
CA ALA A 23 20.29 11.99 7.58
C ALA A 23 20.24 13.41 6.98
N ALA A 24 21.31 13.83 6.30
CA ALA A 24 21.38 15.13 5.63
C ALA A 24 20.48 15.24 4.38
N GLY A 25 19.92 14.12 3.91
CA GLY A 25 19.11 14.06 2.71
C GLY A 25 19.92 14.32 1.43
N THR A 26 19.45 13.77 0.31
CA THR A 26 20.10 13.92 -1.01
C THR A 26 20.07 15.35 -1.58
N SER A 27 19.59 16.32 -0.79
CA SER A 27 19.50 17.74 -1.14
C SER A 27 20.79 18.51 -0.87
N ALA A 28 21.61 18.09 0.12
CA ALA A 28 22.79 18.85 0.55
C ALA A 28 23.92 18.89 -0.51
N GLY A 29 24.00 17.90 -1.40
CA GLY A 29 25.02 17.83 -2.47
C GLY A 29 24.52 18.21 -3.87
N ARG A 30 23.26 18.65 -4.02
CA ARG A 30 22.67 18.94 -5.34
C ARG A 30 22.94 20.41 -5.72
N PRO A 31 23.63 20.69 -6.85
CA PRO A 31 23.83 22.07 -7.29
C PRO A 31 22.48 22.74 -7.55
N LYS A 32 22.32 24.00 -7.13
CA LYS A 32 21.07 24.80 -7.29
C LYS A 32 20.54 24.90 -8.73
N THR A 33 21.36 24.55 -9.72
CA THR A 33 20.99 24.50 -11.15
C THR A 33 20.26 23.21 -11.55
N PHE A 34 20.29 22.17 -10.72
CA PHE A 34 19.54 20.93 -10.94
C PHE A 34 18.08 21.13 -10.49
N LYS A 35 17.33 21.91 -11.27
CA LYS A 35 15.87 21.98 -11.14
C LYS A 35 15.33 20.56 -11.29
N LYS A 36 14.61 20.10 -10.27
CA LYS A 36 13.86 18.84 -10.24
C LYS A 36 12.94 18.86 -11.47
N LYS A 37 13.33 18.20 -12.57
CA LYS A 37 12.43 18.00 -13.71
C LYS A 37 11.17 17.34 -13.17
N GLN A 38 10.06 17.76 -13.73
CA GLN A 38 8.69 17.58 -13.28
C GLN A 38 8.26 16.12 -13.04
N SER A 39 9.11 15.12 -13.29
CA SER A 39 8.79 13.69 -13.12
C SER A 39 8.46 13.27 -11.69
N GLU A 40 9.13 13.79 -10.66
CA GLU A 40 8.76 13.43 -9.28
C GLU A 40 7.47 14.12 -8.83
N LYS A 41 7.15 15.30 -9.39
CA LYS A 41 5.87 15.95 -9.13
C LYS A 41 4.75 15.30 -9.96
N GLU A 42 5.00 14.93 -11.21
CA GLU A 42 4.06 14.18 -12.07
C GLU A 42 3.80 12.77 -11.55
N VAL A 43 4.75 12.09 -10.92
CA VAL A 43 4.50 10.76 -10.31
C VAL A 43 3.71 10.88 -9.00
N TYR A 44 3.88 11.97 -8.25
CA TYR A 44 3.07 12.26 -7.07
C TYR A 44 1.67 12.78 -7.46
N ASP A 45 1.58 13.68 -8.43
CA ASP A 45 0.32 14.20 -9.01
C ASP A 45 -0.44 13.07 -9.71
N ARG A 46 0.18 12.18 -10.49
CA ARG A 46 -0.52 11.05 -11.12
C ARG A 46 -1.05 10.03 -10.11
N ARG A 47 -0.39 9.89 -8.96
CA ARG A 47 -0.83 8.99 -7.88
C ARG A 47 -1.95 9.63 -7.05
N GLN A 48 -1.88 10.94 -6.82
CA GLN A 48 -2.97 11.70 -6.21
C GLN A 48 -4.16 11.82 -7.15
N GLU A 49 -3.96 12.09 -8.44
CA GLU A 49 -5.00 12.10 -9.47
C GLU A 49 -5.64 10.72 -9.61
N SER A 50 -4.92 9.60 -9.46
CA SER A 50 -5.55 8.27 -9.52
C SER A 50 -6.39 7.94 -8.28
N ASP A 51 -5.97 8.40 -7.10
CA ASP A 51 -6.74 8.22 -5.86
C ASP A 51 -7.92 9.22 -5.80
N GLU A 52 -7.73 10.47 -6.25
CA GLU A 52 -8.77 11.48 -6.38
C GLU A 52 -9.74 11.17 -7.54
N GLU A 53 -9.32 10.59 -8.66
CA GLU A 53 -10.21 10.16 -9.77
C GLU A 53 -11.10 8.98 -9.34
N TYR A 54 -10.59 8.07 -8.49
CA TYR A 54 -11.41 7.00 -7.93
C TYR A 54 -12.45 7.53 -6.92
N ASP A 55 -12.06 8.52 -6.09
CA ASP A 55 -12.93 9.19 -5.11
C ASP A 55 -13.98 10.08 -5.81
N ARG A 56 -13.58 10.88 -6.82
CA ARG A 56 -14.50 11.71 -7.63
C ARG A 56 -15.42 10.91 -8.54
N SER A 57 -15.04 9.70 -8.94
CA SER A 57 -15.92 8.81 -9.73
C SER A 57 -17.06 8.21 -8.88
N GLN A 58 -16.93 8.23 -7.55
CA GLN A 58 -18.02 7.88 -6.63
C GLN A 58 -18.82 9.10 -6.17
N GLU A 59 -18.25 10.31 -6.17
CA GLU A 59 -18.96 11.54 -5.76
C GLU A 59 -19.70 12.23 -6.93
N SER A 60 -19.36 11.92 -8.19
CA SER A 60 -19.94 12.55 -9.38
C SER A 60 -21.08 11.75 -10.03
N ASP A 61 -22.02 11.24 -9.23
CA ASP A 61 -23.32 10.76 -9.72
C ASP A 61 -24.50 11.15 -8.79
N GLU A 62 -24.34 12.21 -7.98
CA GLU A 62 -25.40 12.67 -7.06
C GLU A 62 -25.73 14.18 -7.14
N GLU A 63 -25.14 14.93 -8.08
CA GLU A 63 -25.40 16.38 -8.26
C GLU A 63 -26.14 16.70 -9.57
N GLU A 64 -26.99 15.79 -10.08
CA GLU A 64 -27.95 16.10 -11.15
C GLU A 64 -29.36 15.62 -10.80
N SER A 65 -29.81 15.91 -9.58
CA SER A 65 -31.23 15.73 -9.19
C SER A 65 -31.78 16.85 -8.31
N ASP A 66 -31.13 18.02 -8.29
CA ASP A 66 -31.65 19.20 -7.56
C ASP A 66 -32.15 20.34 -8.49
N ASN A 67 -32.42 20.01 -9.76
CA ASN A 67 -33.14 20.91 -10.67
C ASN A 67 -34.60 20.48 -10.87
N PHE A 68 -35.25 20.01 -9.81
CA PHE A 68 -36.71 20.08 -9.66
C PHE A 68 -37.19 21.47 -9.21
N GLN A 69 -36.38 22.51 -9.44
CA GLN A 69 -36.92 23.85 -9.59
C GLN A 69 -37.81 23.86 -10.81
N LYS A 70 -39.08 23.46 -10.65
CA LYS A 70 -40.20 23.61 -11.58
C LYS A 70 -39.69 24.06 -12.93
N ASN A 71 -39.13 23.12 -13.72
CA ASN A 71 -38.67 23.44 -15.05
C ASN A 71 -39.83 24.19 -15.67
N LYS A 72 -39.66 25.48 -15.95
CA LYS A 72 -40.75 26.32 -16.44
C LYS A 72 -40.98 25.82 -17.86
N HIS A 73 -41.81 24.78 -17.96
CA HIS A 73 -42.16 24.16 -19.22
C HIS A 73 -42.80 25.26 -20.06
N LYS A 74 -42.22 25.53 -21.23
CA LYS A 74 -42.74 26.56 -22.12
C LYS A 74 -43.96 25.97 -22.83
N GLY A 75 -45.07 26.69 -22.85
CA GLY A 75 -46.29 26.24 -23.54
C GLY A 75 -47.11 25.22 -22.74
N THR A 76 -47.73 24.27 -23.44
CA THR A 76 -48.72 23.33 -22.87
C THR A 76 -48.13 22.11 -22.17
N GLU A 77 -46.81 21.94 -22.20
CA GLU A 77 -46.09 20.79 -21.63
C GLU A 77 -46.25 20.67 -20.11
N GLY A 78 -46.45 21.79 -19.40
CA GLY A 78 -46.72 21.78 -17.95
C GLY A 78 -48.19 21.51 -17.58
N LEU A 79 -49.09 21.44 -18.56
CA LEU A 79 -50.51 21.17 -18.36
C LEU A 79 -50.86 19.67 -18.48
N ILE A 80 -49.94 18.88 -19.06
CA ILE A 80 -50.11 17.44 -19.22
C ILE A 80 -49.68 16.77 -17.91
N GLU A 81 -50.64 16.19 -17.20
CA GLU A 81 -50.38 15.44 -15.98
C GLU A 81 -49.64 14.13 -16.32
N ILE A 82 -48.39 14.01 -15.86
CA ILE A 82 -47.60 12.78 -16.04
C ILE A 82 -48.09 11.74 -15.02
N GLU A 83 -49.04 10.90 -15.43
CA GLU A 83 -49.51 9.73 -14.66
C GLU A 83 -48.54 8.55 -14.78
N ASN A 84 -47.27 8.75 -14.45
CA ASN A 84 -46.33 7.63 -14.37
C ASN A 84 -46.44 6.96 -13.00
N PRO A 85 -46.95 5.71 -12.90
CA PRO A 85 -47.10 5.01 -11.62
C PRO A 85 -45.77 4.71 -10.93
N ASN A 86 -44.65 4.73 -11.66
CA ASN A 86 -43.30 4.59 -11.12
C ASN A 86 -42.65 5.95 -10.78
N LEU A 87 -43.37 7.07 -10.93
CA LEU A 87 -42.87 8.39 -10.53
C LEU A 87 -42.92 8.50 -9.00
N VAL A 88 -41.90 7.94 -8.36
CA VAL A 88 -41.72 8.04 -6.92
C VAL A 88 -41.33 9.47 -6.59
N LYS A 89 -42.27 10.22 -6.00
CA LYS A 89 -41.98 11.55 -5.44
C LYS A 89 -41.04 11.37 -4.24
N PRO A 90 -39.92 12.10 -4.16
CA PRO A 90 -39.04 12.01 -3.00
C PRO A 90 -39.82 12.43 -1.75
N LYS A 91 -39.79 11.58 -0.71
CA LYS A 91 -40.39 11.86 0.59
C LYS A 91 -39.28 12.25 1.55
N ASN A 92 -39.39 13.44 2.13
CA ASN A 92 -38.47 13.90 3.17
C ASN A 92 -38.78 13.16 4.48
N ILE A 93 -37.99 12.13 4.80
CA ILE A 93 -38.08 11.41 6.07
C ILE A 93 -37.36 12.24 7.15
N LYS A 94 -37.98 12.40 8.32
CA LYS A 94 -37.37 13.11 9.45
C LYS A 94 -36.46 12.16 10.21
N ALA A 95 -35.34 12.65 10.72
CA ALA A 95 -34.37 11.86 11.48
C ALA A 95 -34.95 11.11 12.70
N LYS A 96 -36.11 11.54 13.21
CA LYS A 96 -36.82 10.90 14.34
C LYS A 96 -37.54 9.61 13.95
N ASP A 97 -37.83 9.41 12.67
CA ASP A 97 -38.58 8.26 12.15
C ASP A 97 -37.65 7.18 11.59
N ILE A 98 -36.33 7.36 11.72
CA ILE A 98 -35.32 6.39 11.29
C ILE A 98 -35.12 5.39 12.43
N ASP A 99 -35.60 4.16 12.23
CA ASP A 99 -35.42 3.06 13.17
C ASP A 99 -34.02 2.45 13.04
N ILE A 100 -33.11 2.86 13.94
CA ILE A 100 -31.70 2.44 13.99
C ILE A 100 -31.57 0.93 14.32
N GLY A 101 -32.63 0.30 14.85
CA GLY A 101 -32.65 -1.13 15.17
C GLY A 101 -32.94 -2.04 13.99
N ARG A 102 -33.43 -1.49 12.87
CA ARG A 102 -33.69 -2.26 11.65
C ARG A 102 -32.36 -2.43 10.91
N THR A 103 -31.75 -3.60 11.04
CA THR A 103 -30.64 -3.99 10.17
C THR A 103 -31.14 -3.85 8.74
N SER A 104 -30.64 -2.84 8.02
CA SER A 104 -30.87 -2.76 6.59
C SER A 104 -30.37 -4.09 6.02
N ASP A 105 -31.24 -4.78 5.30
CA ASP A 105 -30.82 -5.95 4.54
C ASP A 105 -29.80 -5.44 3.53
N LEU A 106 -28.52 -5.57 3.90
CA LEU A 106 -27.39 -5.10 3.10
C LEU A 106 -27.63 -5.49 1.65
N SER A 107 -27.50 -4.52 0.77
CA SER A 107 -27.67 -4.72 -0.66
C SER A 107 -26.78 -5.88 -1.11
N ARG A 108 -27.18 -6.62 -2.16
CA ARG A 108 -26.35 -7.73 -2.67
C ARG A 108 -24.90 -7.30 -2.91
N ARG A 109 -24.72 -6.07 -3.40
CA ARG A 109 -23.41 -5.45 -3.61
C ARG A 109 -22.62 -5.29 -2.31
N GLU A 110 -23.26 -4.74 -1.26
CA GLU A 110 -22.63 -4.54 0.05
C GLU A 110 -22.26 -5.88 0.72
N ARG A 111 -23.06 -6.93 0.53
CA ARG A 111 -22.73 -8.28 1.05
C ARG A 111 -21.49 -8.85 0.38
N GLU A 112 -21.39 -8.74 -0.93
CA GLU A 112 -20.23 -9.21 -1.70
C GLU A 112 -18.97 -8.40 -1.36
N GLU A 113 -19.09 -7.08 -1.16
CA GLU A 113 -17.98 -6.23 -0.74
C GLU A 113 -17.48 -6.58 0.68
N LEU A 114 -18.39 -6.80 1.63
CA LEU A 114 -18.00 -7.23 2.98
C LEU A 114 -17.38 -8.63 2.98
N GLU A 115 -17.85 -9.54 2.13
CA GLU A 115 -17.25 -10.87 1.99
C GLU A 115 -15.85 -10.79 1.37
N LYS A 116 -15.67 -9.92 0.37
CA LYS A 116 -14.36 -9.63 -0.23
C LYS A 116 -13.39 -9.06 0.81
N GLN A 117 -13.83 -8.10 1.64
CA GLN A 117 -13.03 -7.56 2.73
C GLN A 117 -12.67 -8.64 3.75
N LYS A 118 -13.66 -9.41 4.23
CA LYS A 118 -13.44 -10.51 5.19
C LYS A 118 -12.49 -11.58 4.66
N SER A 119 -12.58 -11.92 3.38
CA SER A 119 -11.69 -12.90 2.77
C SER A 119 -10.26 -12.39 2.68
N HIS A 120 -10.08 -11.11 2.34
CA HIS A 120 -8.78 -10.46 2.32
C HIS A 120 -8.16 -10.39 3.72
N GLU A 121 -8.91 -9.94 4.72
CA GLU A 121 -8.48 -9.92 6.12
C GLU A 121 -8.09 -11.32 6.62
N ARG A 122 -8.88 -12.34 6.27
CA ARG A 122 -8.57 -13.72 6.62
C ARG A 122 -7.26 -14.18 5.98
N HIS A 123 -7.03 -13.84 4.71
CA HIS A 123 -5.79 -14.16 4.02
C HIS A 123 -4.59 -13.48 4.70
N MET A 124 -4.70 -12.18 4.99
CA MET A 124 -3.67 -11.41 5.70
C MET A 124 -3.37 -12.02 7.08
N LYS A 125 -4.42 -12.32 7.85
CA LYS A 125 -4.30 -12.97 9.16
C LYS A 125 -3.66 -14.36 9.08
N LEU A 126 -3.96 -15.15 8.06
CA LEU A 126 -3.32 -16.46 7.86
C LEU A 126 -1.83 -16.32 7.49
N GLN A 127 -1.47 -15.28 6.74
CA GLN A 127 -0.08 -14.99 6.40
C GLN A 127 0.71 -14.52 7.62
N GLU A 128 0.13 -13.64 8.44
CA GLU A 128 0.71 -13.22 9.73
C GLU A 128 0.89 -14.41 10.68
N GLN A 129 -0.08 -15.33 10.72
CA GLN A 129 0.02 -16.56 11.50
C GLN A 129 1.03 -17.57 10.96
N GLY A 130 1.66 -17.31 9.80
CA GLY A 130 2.59 -18.23 9.20
C GLY A 130 1.93 -19.49 8.63
N LYS A 131 0.62 -19.46 8.38
CA LYS A 131 -0.13 -20.64 7.92
C LYS A 131 -0.14 -20.79 6.41
N THR A 132 0.09 -19.70 5.66
CA THR A 132 0.28 -19.77 4.20
C THR A 132 1.61 -20.42 3.86
N GLU A 133 1.69 -21.14 2.75
CA GLU A 133 2.93 -21.83 2.34
C GLU A 133 4.10 -20.87 2.16
N GLN A 134 3.84 -19.65 1.70
CA GLN A 134 4.85 -18.60 1.57
C GLN A 134 5.40 -18.20 2.94
N ALA A 135 4.52 -17.91 3.90
CA ALA A 135 4.95 -17.52 5.24
C ALA A 135 5.65 -18.66 5.98
N ARG A 136 5.27 -19.92 5.76
CA ARG A 136 6.02 -21.09 6.28
C ARG A 136 7.44 -21.13 5.74
N LYS A 137 7.63 -20.98 4.43
CA LYS A 137 8.96 -20.95 3.80
C LYS A 137 9.80 -19.78 4.32
N ASP A 138 9.20 -18.61 4.51
CA ASP A 138 9.90 -17.45 5.05
C ASP A 138 10.31 -17.67 6.51
N LEU A 139 9.44 -18.26 7.34
CA LEU A 139 9.78 -18.65 8.70
C LEU A 139 10.89 -19.70 8.74
N GLU A 140 10.83 -20.73 7.90
CA GLU A 140 11.89 -21.75 7.75
C GLU A 140 13.22 -21.14 7.31
N ARG A 141 13.19 -20.18 6.40
CA ARG A 141 14.39 -19.44 5.99
C ARG A 141 14.96 -18.64 7.17
N LEU A 142 14.10 -17.97 7.94
CA LEU A 142 14.51 -17.20 9.11
C LEU A 142 15.07 -18.10 10.23
N THR A 143 14.50 -19.28 10.46
CA THR A 143 15.03 -20.23 11.45
C THR A 143 16.40 -20.74 11.04
N LEU A 144 16.62 -21.07 9.76
CA LEU A 144 17.93 -21.47 9.25
C LEU A 144 18.99 -20.37 9.43
N ILE A 145 18.63 -19.10 9.16
CA ILE A 145 19.55 -17.97 9.40
C ILE A 145 19.85 -17.82 10.90
N ARG A 146 18.84 -17.97 11.78
CA ARG A 146 19.05 -17.93 13.23
C ARG A 146 19.98 -19.06 13.69
N GLN A 147 19.83 -20.27 13.16
CA GLN A 147 20.71 -21.40 13.44
C GLN A 147 22.14 -21.12 13.00
N GLN A 148 22.34 -20.66 11.76
CA GLN A 148 23.68 -20.30 11.26
C GLN A 148 24.35 -19.21 12.11
N ARG A 149 23.59 -18.21 12.56
CA ARG A 149 24.10 -17.16 13.45
C ARG A 149 24.47 -17.71 14.82
N ALA A 150 23.64 -18.58 15.40
CA ALA A 150 23.91 -19.21 16.69
C ALA A 150 25.14 -20.13 16.61
N GLU A 151 25.28 -20.93 15.56
CA GLU A 151 26.45 -21.77 15.32
C GLU A 151 27.72 -20.95 15.11
N ALA A 152 27.65 -19.85 14.35
CA ALA A 152 28.78 -18.95 14.18
C ALA A 152 29.17 -18.24 15.48
N ALA A 153 28.21 -17.88 16.33
CA ALA A 153 28.48 -17.32 17.66
C ALA A 153 29.16 -18.35 18.56
N LYS A 154 28.62 -19.57 18.64
CA LYS A 154 29.22 -20.69 19.39
C LYS A 154 30.65 -20.99 18.94
N LYS A 155 30.89 -21.11 17.62
CA LYS A 155 32.24 -21.32 17.07
C LYS A 155 33.21 -20.21 17.45
N ARG A 156 32.76 -18.94 17.47
CA ARG A 156 33.60 -17.82 17.92
C ARG A 156 33.87 -17.84 19.41
N GLU A 157 32.93 -18.28 20.24
CA GLU A 157 33.12 -18.43 21.68
C GLU A 157 34.10 -19.56 21.99
N GLU A 158 33.97 -20.70 21.32
CA GLU A 158 34.89 -21.83 21.44
C GLU A 158 36.32 -21.47 20.99
N GLU A 159 36.47 -20.75 19.87
CA GLU A 159 37.79 -20.28 19.42
C GLU A 159 38.42 -19.28 20.41
N LYS A 160 37.61 -18.38 20.98
CA LYS A 160 38.09 -17.45 22.01
C LYS A 160 38.51 -18.19 23.28
N ALA A 161 37.70 -19.13 23.76
CA ALA A 161 38.01 -19.95 24.92
C ALA A 161 39.30 -20.75 24.71
N ALA A 162 39.45 -21.45 23.58
CA ALA A 162 40.67 -22.19 23.25
C ALA A 162 41.90 -21.28 23.13
N LYS A 163 41.73 -20.05 22.61
CA LYS A 163 42.82 -19.06 22.54
C LYS A 163 43.23 -18.55 23.91
N ASP A 164 42.27 -18.36 24.81
CA ASP A 164 42.54 -17.91 26.17
C ASP A 164 43.13 -19.02 27.04
N GLU A 165 42.71 -20.28 26.87
CA GLU A 165 43.34 -21.47 27.45
C GLU A 165 44.80 -21.61 26.98
N ARG A 166 45.07 -21.51 25.67
CA ARG A 166 46.45 -21.53 25.15
C ARG A 166 47.32 -20.41 25.70
N LYS A 167 46.76 -19.20 25.89
CA LYS A 167 47.49 -18.09 26.53
C LYS A 167 47.71 -18.32 28.02
N ALA A 168 46.79 -18.97 28.70
CA ALA A 168 46.93 -19.32 30.12
C ALA A 168 47.97 -20.43 30.32
N GLU A 169 48.00 -21.44 29.45
CA GLU A 169 49.04 -22.47 29.41
C GLU A 169 50.42 -21.87 29.09
N ALA A 170 50.51 -20.96 28.12
CA ALA A 170 51.77 -20.29 27.77
C ALA A 170 52.29 -19.30 28.84
N ARG A 171 51.47 -18.94 29.84
CA ARG A 171 51.85 -18.09 30.98
C ARG A 171 52.23 -18.89 32.22
N LYS A 172 52.00 -20.21 32.22
CA LYS A 172 52.37 -21.14 33.29
C LYS A 172 53.78 -21.68 33.06
#